data_AF-A0A2A3U0D8-F1
#
_entry.id   AF-A0A2A3U0D8-F1
#
_cell.length_a   1.000
_cell.length_b   1.000
_cell.length_c   1.000
_cell.angle_alpha   90.00
_cell.angle_beta   90.00
_cell.angle_gamma   90.00
#
_symmetry.space_group_name_H-M   'P 1'
#
loop_
_entity.id
_entity.type
_entity.pdbx_description
1 polymer ?
#
loop_
_entity_poly.entity_id
_entity_poly.type
_entity_poly.pdbx_seq_one_letter_code
_entity_poly.pdbx_strand_id
1 'polypeptide(L)'
;MKRLMVKMGLLVLAAGTLGGIAAPSVASAKTKAKPTFTNTDLKRYYKSAKSKTAFYFKTYKSSGKTGTLLIFGDFNGANANVKYGVPSSIKLSKNKRTLTTKYKLIEFKTKDNKTTTSLSKKNYTFKLTKKTSTTFSTKVYGTKLNRRLATSGKSYTYTKTKTSPASAYAKKYVKPVMLKKYTEAFDSASTLTAAQKKAYATEYTNTAVKTMISNFNYKA
;
A
#
# COMPACT_ATOMS: atom_id res chain seq x y z
N MET A 1 -24.51 -43.47 16.39
CA MET A 1 -25.19 -42.21 16.74
C MET A 1 -25.81 -41.59 15.48
N LYS A 2 -27.13 -41.34 15.57
CA LYS A 2 -28.09 -40.61 14.70
C LYS A 2 -27.43 -39.52 13.81
N ARG A 3 -27.47 -39.64 12.47
CA ARG A 3 -28.47 -39.09 11.49
C ARG A 3 -28.80 -37.60 11.62
N LEU A 4 -28.45 -36.79 10.60
CA LEU A 4 -29.24 -35.62 10.14
C LEU A 4 -28.85 -35.31 8.68
N MET A 5 -29.41 -36.01 7.69
CA MET A 5 -30.66 -35.69 6.98
C MET A 5 -30.58 -34.44 6.11
N VAL A 6 -30.25 -34.68 4.84
CA VAL A 6 -30.49 -33.84 3.67
C VAL A 6 -32.00 -33.62 3.54
N LYS A 7 -32.48 -32.38 3.73
CA LYS A 7 -33.85 -32.01 3.37
C LYS A 7 -33.92 -31.67 1.89
N MET A 8 -34.16 -32.71 1.09
CA MET A 8 -34.80 -32.59 -0.22
C MET A 8 -36.27 -32.25 0.00
N GLY A 9 -36.65 -30.99 -0.23
CA GLY A 9 -38.04 -30.59 -0.30
C GLY A 9 -38.56 -30.77 -1.71
N LEU A 10 -39.14 -31.95 -2.00
CA LEU A 10 -40.13 -32.11 -3.06
C LEU A 10 -41.42 -31.40 -2.62
N LEU A 11 -41.91 -30.45 -3.41
CA LEU A 11 -43.25 -29.90 -3.27
C LEU A 11 -43.98 -29.98 -4.61
N VAL A 12 -44.77 -31.05 -4.69
CA VAL A 12 -46.15 -31.14 -5.18
C VAL A 12 -46.45 -30.55 -6.58
N LEU A 13 -46.68 -31.50 -7.49
CA LEU A 13 -47.47 -31.36 -8.71
C LEU A 13 -48.88 -30.86 -8.36
N ALA A 14 -49.26 -29.69 -8.88
CA ALA A 14 -50.65 -29.29 -9.03
C ALA A 14 -50.93 -29.17 -10.53
N ALA A 15 -51.82 -30.03 -11.01
CA ALA A 15 -52.39 -29.96 -12.35
C ALA A 15 -53.42 -28.82 -12.42
N GLY A 16 -53.37 -28.01 -13.47
CA GLY A 16 -54.41 -27.02 -13.76
C GLY A 16 -53.97 -25.93 -14.72
N THR A 17 -54.65 -25.90 -15.87
CA THR A 17 -54.85 -24.83 -16.86
C THR A 17 -53.77 -24.56 -17.93
N LEU A 18 -54.28 -24.60 -19.17
CA LEU A 18 -53.65 -24.28 -20.45
C LEU A 18 -53.21 -22.80 -20.48
N GLY A 19 -51.98 -22.53 -20.92
CA GLY A 19 -51.55 -21.17 -21.27
C GLY A 19 -50.05 -20.94 -21.24
N GLY A 20 -49.42 -20.93 -22.42
CA GLY A 20 -48.11 -20.31 -22.65
C GLY A 20 -46.90 -21.09 -22.14
N ILE A 21 -46.10 -21.64 -23.06
CA ILE A 21 -44.73 -22.05 -22.76
C ILE A 21 -43.94 -20.78 -22.47
N ALA A 22 -43.94 -20.32 -21.21
CA ALA A 22 -42.96 -19.37 -20.74
C ALA A 22 -41.62 -20.10 -20.71
N ALA A 23 -40.84 -19.97 -21.79
CA ALA A 23 -39.45 -20.38 -21.80
C ALA A 23 -38.78 -19.82 -20.53
N PRO A 24 -38.09 -20.63 -19.72
CA PRO A 24 -37.42 -20.13 -18.54
C PRO A 24 -36.39 -19.10 -19.03
N SER A 25 -36.69 -17.81 -18.83
CA SER A 25 -35.71 -16.77 -19.05
C SER A 25 -34.62 -17.02 -18.00
N VAL A 26 -33.55 -17.68 -18.41
CA VAL A 26 -32.30 -17.66 -17.64
C VAL A 26 -32.01 -16.19 -17.41
N ALA A 27 -32.23 -15.71 -16.19
CA ALA A 27 -31.90 -14.36 -15.81
C ALA A 27 -30.42 -14.21 -16.11
N SER A 28 -30.10 -13.56 -17.24
CA SER A 28 -28.73 -13.29 -17.66
C SER A 28 -28.05 -12.67 -16.47
N ALA A 29 -27.15 -13.42 -15.84
CA ALA A 29 -26.46 -12.98 -14.65
C ALA A 29 -25.80 -11.66 -15.00
N LYS A 30 -26.39 -10.53 -14.54
CA LYS A 30 -25.93 -9.18 -14.87
C LYS A 30 -24.43 -9.17 -14.71
N THR A 31 -23.70 -9.12 -15.82
CA THR A 31 -22.24 -9.12 -15.84
C THR A 31 -21.81 -7.99 -14.94
N LYS A 32 -21.30 -8.31 -13.73
CA LYS A 32 -20.95 -7.29 -12.74
C LYS A 32 -20.06 -6.25 -13.41
N ALA A 33 -20.53 -5.01 -13.45
CA ALA A 33 -19.83 -3.92 -14.10
C ALA A 33 -18.37 -3.88 -13.61
N LYS A 34 -17.42 -3.77 -14.55
CA LYS A 34 -15.99 -3.75 -14.21
C LYS A 34 -15.73 -2.55 -13.29
N PRO A 35 -14.97 -2.72 -12.19
CA PRO A 35 -14.82 -1.67 -11.20
C PRO A 35 -14.02 -0.48 -11.75
N THR A 36 -14.52 0.72 -11.51
CA THR A 36 -13.95 2.00 -11.97
C THR A 36 -13.43 2.84 -10.81
N PHE A 37 -12.40 3.65 -11.04
CA PHE A 37 -11.87 4.59 -10.05
C PHE A 37 -12.90 5.66 -9.70
N THR A 38 -12.92 6.04 -8.42
CA THR A 38 -13.71 7.15 -7.89
C THR A 38 -12.80 8.23 -7.30
N ASN A 39 -13.29 9.46 -7.15
CA ASN A 39 -12.52 10.56 -6.53
C ASN A 39 -12.06 10.21 -5.10
N THR A 40 -12.82 9.38 -4.40
CA THR A 40 -12.46 8.89 -3.07
C THR A 40 -11.28 7.94 -3.08
N ASP A 41 -10.93 7.30 -4.20
CA ASP A 41 -9.79 6.39 -4.27
C ASP A 41 -8.46 7.15 -4.09
N LEU A 42 -8.33 8.36 -4.67
CA LEU A 42 -7.12 9.18 -4.56
C LEU A 42 -6.85 9.72 -3.13
N LYS A 43 -7.84 9.64 -2.23
CA LYS A 43 -7.76 10.12 -0.84
C LYS A 43 -7.54 8.99 0.16
N ARG A 44 -6.96 7.86 -0.26
CA ARG A 44 -6.83 6.64 0.55
C ARG A 44 -5.41 6.13 0.54
N TYR A 45 -5.13 5.29 1.55
CA TYR A 45 -3.91 4.51 1.60
C TYR A 45 -4.12 3.18 0.90
N TYR A 46 -3.10 2.75 0.18
CA TYR A 46 -3.03 1.45 -0.47
C TYR A 46 -1.94 0.66 0.23
N LYS A 47 -2.30 -0.44 0.88
CA LYS A 47 -1.37 -1.27 1.65
C LYS A 47 -1.28 -2.69 1.09
N SER A 48 -0.09 -3.27 1.09
CA SER A 48 0.10 -4.68 0.77
C SER A 48 1.05 -5.33 1.77
N ALA A 49 0.52 -6.29 2.54
CA ALA A 49 1.31 -7.07 3.49
C ALA A 49 2.32 -7.97 2.77
N LYS A 50 1.96 -8.48 1.59
CA LYS A 50 2.81 -9.38 0.78
C LYS A 50 4.08 -8.70 0.28
N SER A 51 4.01 -7.44 -0.12
CA SER A 51 5.20 -6.65 -0.47
C SER A 51 5.76 -5.85 0.70
N LYS A 52 5.09 -5.83 1.86
CA LYS A 52 5.40 -4.98 3.02
C LYS A 52 5.49 -3.49 2.67
N THR A 53 4.65 -3.02 1.75
CA THR A 53 4.68 -1.62 1.29
C THR A 53 3.31 -0.99 1.42
N ALA A 54 3.28 0.33 1.59
CA ALA A 54 2.08 1.12 1.42
C ALA A 54 2.37 2.40 0.64
N PHE A 55 1.35 3.00 0.04
CA PHE A 55 1.47 4.31 -0.57
C PHE A 55 0.15 5.06 -0.55
N TYR A 56 0.23 6.38 -0.77
CA TYR A 56 -0.93 7.25 -0.91
C TYR A 56 -0.54 8.53 -1.66
N PHE A 57 -1.57 9.26 -2.10
CA PHE A 57 -1.39 10.61 -2.64
C PHE A 57 -1.76 11.63 -1.56
N LYS A 58 -0.93 12.66 -1.42
CA LYS A 58 -1.15 13.77 -0.48
C LYS A 58 -1.11 15.08 -1.24
N THR A 59 -2.17 15.85 -1.15
CA THR A 59 -2.15 17.24 -1.62
C THR A 59 -1.38 18.10 -0.63
N TYR A 60 -0.54 19.00 -1.13
CA TYR A 60 0.19 20.00 -0.34
C TYR A 60 0.00 21.39 -0.97
N LYS A 61 0.10 22.44 -0.16
CA LYS A 61 0.11 23.82 -0.63
C LYS A 61 1.49 24.42 -0.34
N SER A 62 2.06 25.10 -1.31
CA SER A 62 3.33 25.82 -1.17
C SER A 62 3.24 27.11 -1.96
N SER A 63 3.45 28.25 -1.30
CA SER A 63 3.46 29.58 -1.94
C SER A 63 2.25 29.83 -2.85
N GLY A 64 1.04 29.55 -2.33
CA GLY A 64 -0.23 29.70 -3.06
C GLY A 64 -0.54 28.61 -4.09
N LYS A 65 0.42 27.74 -4.44
CA LYS A 65 0.23 26.66 -5.42
C LYS A 65 -0.11 25.34 -4.73
N THR A 66 -1.07 24.62 -5.31
CA THR A 66 -1.45 23.28 -4.84
C THR A 66 -0.69 22.23 -5.64
N GLY A 67 0.05 21.37 -4.97
CA GLY A 67 0.76 20.23 -5.55
C GLY A 67 0.25 18.90 -5.01
N THR A 68 0.68 17.79 -5.63
CA THR A 68 0.43 16.43 -5.15
C THR A 68 1.77 15.75 -4.87
N LEU A 69 1.86 15.01 -3.77
CA LEU A 69 2.94 14.10 -3.45
C LEU A 69 2.44 12.67 -3.53
N LEU A 70 3.24 11.80 -4.12
CA LEU A 70 3.14 10.36 -3.98
C LEU A 70 4.07 9.93 -2.85
N ILE A 71 3.51 9.41 -1.76
CA ILE A 71 4.31 8.95 -0.62
C ILE A 71 4.31 7.43 -0.64
N PHE A 72 5.48 6.83 -0.79
CA PHE A 72 5.68 5.37 -0.84
C PHE A 72 6.51 4.93 0.36
N GLY A 73 5.91 4.13 1.24
CA GLY A 73 6.57 3.50 2.36
C GLY A 73 6.90 2.04 2.04
N ASP A 74 8.18 1.70 2.12
CA ASP A 74 8.65 0.33 2.18
C ASP A 74 8.99 -0.02 3.63
N PHE A 75 8.27 -0.98 4.21
CA PHE A 75 8.43 -1.41 5.59
C PHE A 75 9.21 -2.73 5.67
N ASN A 76 10.07 -3.02 4.69
CA ASN A 76 10.79 -4.28 4.61
C ASN A 76 12.02 -4.36 5.54
N GLY A 77 11.76 -4.44 6.85
CA GLY A 77 12.77 -4.71 7.87
C GLY A 77 13.86 -3.65 7.92
N ALA A 78 15.12 -4.08 7.92
CA ALA A 78 16.29 -3.21 7.96
C ALA A 78 16.44 -2.28 6.74
N ASN A 79 15.71 -2.54 5.66
CA ASN A 79 15.69 -1.68 4.47
C ASN A 79 14.45 -0.79 4.44
N ALA A 80 13.80 -0.57 5.59
CA ALA A 80 12.63 0.28 5.65
C ALA A 80 12.98 1.71 5.25
N ASN A 81 12.18 2.30 4.39
CA ASN A 81 12.38 3.66 3.90
C ASN A 81 11.08 4.26 3.37
N VAL A 82 11.01 5.59 3.38
CA VAL A 82 9.94 6.34 2.74
C VAL A 82 10.53 7.12 1.57
N LYS A 83 9.87 7.04 0.43
CA LYS A 83 10.19 7.84 -0.76
C LYS A 83 9.04 8.78 -1.06
N TYR A 84 9.41 10.00 -1.44
CA TYR A 84 8.47 11.02 -1.87
C TYR A 84 8.65 11.21 -3.36
N GLY A 85 7.53 11.16 -4.09
CA GLY A 85 7.48 11.42 -5.52
C GLY A 85 6.63 12.64 -5.80
N VAL A 86 7.03 13.46 -6.76
CA VAL A 86 6.21 14.54 -7.32
C VAL A 86 5.62 14.04 -8.63
N PRO A 87 4.30 13.76 -8.69
CA PRO A 87 3.65 13.38 -9.93
C PRO A 87 3.69 14.53 -10.94
N SER A 88 4.17 14.24 -12.15
CA SER A 88 4.08 15.15 -13.31
C SER A 88 2.83 14.89 -14.15
N SER A 89 2.21 13.72 -14.00
CA SER A 89 0.96 13.38 -14.68
C SER A 89 0.22 12.28 -13.95
N ILE A 90 -1.10 12.41 -13.85
CA ILE A 90 -2.01 11.39 -13.33
C ILE A 90 -3.14 11.25 -14.36
N LYS A 91 -3.16 10.13 -15.10
CA LYS A 91 -4.12 9.88 -16.18
C LYS A 91 -4.95 8.65 -15.91
N LEU A 92 -6.26 8.78 -16.04
CA LEU A 92 -7.19 7.67 -15.94
C LEU A 92 -7.41 7.05 -17.33
N SER A 93 -7.44 5.72 -17.43
CA SER A 93 -7.73 5.03 -18.70
C SER A 93 -9.16 5.31 -19.18
N LYS A 94 -9.42 5.14 -20.49
CA LYS A 94 -10.76 5.34 -21.10
C LYS A 94 -11.88 4.62 -20.32
N ASN A 95 -11.64 3.36 -19.93
CA ASN A 95 -12.57 2.54 -19.14
C ASN A 95 -12.55 2.83 -17.63
N LYS A 96 -11.88 3.90 -17.19
CA LYS A 96 -11.77 4.33 -15.79
C LYS A 96 -11.21 3.30 -14.80
N ARG A 97 -10.55 2.24 -15.28
CA ARG A 97 -10.09 1.12 -14.45
C ARG A 97 -8.62 1.21 -14.03
N THR A 98 -7.80 1.96 -14.76
CA THR A 98 -6.35 2.08 -14.49
C THR A 98 -5.94 3.53 -14.39
N LEU A 99 -5.34 3.89 -13.26
CA LEU A 99 -4.67 5.16 -13.06
C LEU A 99 -3.18 5.00 -13.43
N THR A 100 -2.71 5.78 -14.38
CA THR A 100 -1.29 5.84 -14.75
C THR A 100 -0.70 7.11 -14.17
N THR A 101 0.36 6.97 -13.38
CA THR A 101 1.04 8.10 -12.75
C THR A 101 2.49 8.17 -13.20
N LYS A 102 2.87 9.30 -13.79
CA LYS A 102 4.27 9.67 -14.04
C LYS A 102 4.75 10.54 -12.88
N TYR A 103 5.95 10.30 -12.38
CA TYR A 103 6.48 11.03 -11.23
C TYR A 103 8.02 11.07 -11.23
N LYS A 104 8.59 12.07 -10.57
CA LYS A 104 10.02 12.15 -10.22
C LYS A 104 10.18 11.96 -8.72
N LEU A 105 11.27 11.35 -8.28
CA LEU A 105 11.54 11.21 -6.84
C LEU A 105 12.14 12.50 -6.30
N ILE A 106 11.85 12.81 -5.05
CA ILE A 106 12.55 13.82 -4.28
C ILE A 106 13.84 13.18 -3.76
N GLU A 107 14.96 13.84 -4.02
CA GLU A 107 16.29 13.50 -3.54
C GLU A 107 16.69 14.50 -2.46
N PHE A 108 17.09 13.98 -1.31
CA PHE A 108 17.65 14.75 -0.21
C PHE A 108 19.16 14.58 -0.24
N LYS A 109 19.87 15.70 -0.32
CA LYS A 109 21.34 15.72 -0.25
C LYS A 109 21.74 16.54 0.95
N THR A 110 22.41 15.90 1.89
CA THR A 110 22.98 16.56 3.07
C THR A 110 24.46 16.78 2.80
N LYS A 111 24.88 18.04 2.83
CA LYS A 111 26.29 18.46 2.78
C LYS A 111 26.45 19.57 3.82
N ASP A 112 27.52 19.51 4.61
CA ASP A 112 27.87 20.55 5.60
C ASP A 112 26.68 20.89 6.55
N ASN A 113 26.01 19.86 7.08
CA ASN A 113 24.80 19.96 7.92
C ASN A 113 23.60 20.68 7.28
N LYS A 114 23.65 21.00 5.98
CA LYS A 114 22.52 21.56 5.23
C LYS A 114 21.90 20.47 4.35
N THR A 115 20.60 20.25 4.52
CA THR A 115 19.84 19.35 3.66
C THR A 115 19.18 20.14 2.54
N THR A 116 19.64 19.88 1.32
CA THR A 116 19.02 20.40 0.09
C THR A 116 18.08 19.36 -0.48
N THR A 117 17.01 19.83 -1.12
CA THR A 117 15.98 18.99 -1.73
C THR A 117 15.94 19.26 -3.22
N SER A 118 16.04 18.21 -4.03
CA SER A 118 15.98 18.32 -5.49
C SER A 118 15.09 17.23 -6.08
N LEU A 119 14.66 17.38 -7.34
CA LEU A 119 13.97 16.32 -8.06
C LEU A 119 14.95 15.48 -8.86
N SER A 120 14.79 14.16 -8.78
CA SER A 120 15.56 13.20 -9.57
C SER A 120 15.41 13.50 -11.07
N LYS A 121 16.50 13.40 -11.83
CA LYS A 121 16.48 13.53 -13.30
C LYS A 121 15.58 12.46 -13.95
N LYS A 122 15.51 11.28 -13.34
CA LYS A 122 14.77 10.12 -13.86
C LYS A 122 13.26 10.29 -13.70
N ASN A 123 12.54 10.05 -14.80
CA ASN A 123 11.09 9.95 -14.80
C ASN A 123 10.68 8.50 -14.52
N TYR A 124 9.81 8.31 -13.53
CA TYR A 124 9.21 7.02 -13.20
C TYR A 124 7.76 6.99 -13.64
N THR A 125 7.23 5.80 -13.87
CA THR A 125 5.82 5.58 -14.18
C THR A 125 5.34 4.33 -13.47
N PHE A 126 4.13 4.39 -12.91
CA PHE A 126 3.44 3.19 -12.43
C PHE A 126 1.97 3.21 -12.84
N LYS A 127 1.36 2.02 -12.83
CA LYS A 127 -0.06 1.81 -13.09
C LYS A 127 -0.71 1.24 -11.84
N LEU A 128 -1.83 1.83 -11.42
CA LEU A 128 -2.70 1.30 -10.38
C LEU A 128 -4.00 0.85 -11.03
N THR A 129 -4.25 -0.45 -11.06
CA THR A 129 -5.44 -1.02 -11.69
C THR A 129 -6.43 -1.47 -10.64
N LYS A 130 -7.66 -0.96 -10.70
CA LYS A 130 -8.74 -1.36 -9.79
C LYS A 130 -9.20 -2.79 -10.10
N LYS A 131 -9.18 -3.64 -9.08
CA LYS A 131 -9.58 -5.05 -9.16
C LYS A 131 -10.96 -5.27 -8.56
N THR A 132 -11.27 -4.58 -7.47
CA THR A 132 -12.60 -4.54 -6.82
C THR A 132 -12.83 -3.13 -6.23
N SER A 133 -13.90 -2.94 -5.45
CA SER A 133 -14.15 -1.68 -4.71
C SER A 133 -13.06 -1.35 -3.66
N THR A 134 -12.37 -2.38 -3.14
CA THR A 134 -11.38 -2.26 -2.05
C THR A 134 -9.98 -2.74 -2.44
N THR A 135 -9.81 -3.46 -3.56
CA THR A 135 -8.52 -4.01 -3.98
C THR A 135 -8.04 -3.46 -5.32
N PHE A 136 -6.74 -3.24 -5.38
CA PHE A 136 -6.03 -2.65 -6.50
C PHE A 136 -4.78 -3.47 -6.78
N SER A 137 -4.24 -3.39 -7.99
CA SER A 137 -2.98 -4.03 -8.34
C SER A 137 -2.02 -2.99 -8.90
N THR A 138 -0.77 -3.08 -8.44
CA THR A 138 0.35 -2.32 -9.00
C THR A 138 1.64 -3.12 -8.84
N LYS A 139 2.72 -2.68 -9.49
CA LYS A 139 4.00 -3.37 -9.45
C LYS A 139 5.02 -2.61 -8.62
N VAL A 140 5.87 -3.37 -7.94
CA VAL A 140 7.06 -2.86 -7.24
C VAL A 140 8.29 -3.40 -7.95
N TYR A 141 9.21 -2.49 -8.29
CA TYR A 141 10.49 -2.81 -8.90
C TYR A 141 11.64 -2.39 -7.96
N GLY A 142 12.77 -3.08 -8.07
CA GLY A 142 13.99 -2.81 -7.32
C GLY A 142 14.18 -3.74 -6.14
N THR A 143 15.30 -3.59 -5.47
CA THR A 143 15.72 -4.37 -4.30
C THR A 143 16.12 -3.44 -3.17
N LYS A 144 16.06 -3.93 -1.92
CA LYS A 144 16.45 -3.19 -0.71
C LYS A 144 15.89 -1.75 -0.71
N LEU A 145 16.74 -0.74 -0.53
CA LEU A 145 16.39 0.68 -0.47
C LEU A 145 15.94 1.26 -1.82
N ASN A 146 16.09 0.55 -2.94
CA ASN A 146 15.74 1.05 -4.28
C ASN A 146 14.33 0.62 -4.75
N ARG A 147 13.57 -0.06 -3.89
CA ARG A 147 12.19 -0.47 -4.16
C ARG A 147 11.26 0.72 -4.39
N ARG A 148 10.47 0.69 -5.45
CA ARG A 148 9.54 1.76 -5.84
C ARG A 148 8.37 1.21 -6.67
N LEU A 149 7.31 2.00 -6.81
CA LEU A 149 6.23 1.71 -7.74
C LEU A 149 6.72 1.82 -9.19
N ALA A 150 6.32 0.89 -10.06
CA ALA A 150 6.77 0.86 -11.44
C ALA A 150 5.74 0.21 -12.38
N THR A 151 6.02 0.24 -13.69
CA THR A 151 5.33 -0.58 -14.71
C THR A 151 5.96 -1.96 -14.92
N SER A 152 7.22 -2.12 -14.47
CA SER A 152 7.97 -3.37 -14.45
C SER A 152 8.08 -3.93 -13.02
N GLY A 153 8.67 -5.11 -12.86
CA GLY A 153 8.82 -5.78 -11.56
C GLY A 153 7.59 -6.61 -11.16
N LYS A 154 7.55 -6.99 -9.88
CA LYS A 154 6.56 -7.93 -9.36
C LYS A 154 5.25 -7.24 -9.06
N SER A 155 4.15 -7.85 -9.51
CA SER A 155 2.79 -7.36 -9.25
C SER A 155 2.32 -7.78 -7.86
N TYR A 156 1.67 -6.85 -7.16
CA TYR A 156 1.06 -7.08 -5.87
C TYR A 156 -0.36 -6.53 -5.82
N THR A 157 -1.18 -7.16 -4.99
CA THR A 157 -2.50 -6.64 -4.64
C THR A 157 -2.38 -5.74 -3.42
N TYR A 158 -3.00 -4.57 -3.50
CA TYR A 158 -3.09 -3.57 -2.45
C TYR A 158 -4.54 -3.41 -2.01
N THR A 159 -4.75 -3.39 -0.71
CA THR A 159 -6.04 -3.08 -0.10
C THR A 159 -6.11 -1.60 0.22
N LYS A 160 -7.21 -0.97 -0.17
CA LYS A 160 -7.54 0.42 0.12
C LYS A 160 -8.03 0.55 1.57
N THR A 161 -7.49 1.50 2.31
CA THR A 161 -7.89 1.79 3.70
C THR A 161 -8.00 3.29 3.94
N LYS A 162 -8.84 3.68 4.89
CA LYS A 162 -9.00 5.08 5.33
C LYS A 162 -7.88 5.49 6.29
N THR A 163 -7.46 4.58 7.15
CA THR A 163 -6.46 4.82 8.19
C THR A 163 -5.06 4.49 7.69
N SER A 164 -4.07 5.25 8.14
CA SER A 164 -2.68 4.99 7.77
C SER A 164 -2.21 3.61 8.29
N PRO A 165 -1.59 2.79 7.43
CA PRO A 165 -1.03 1.50 7.84
C PRO A 165 0.34 1.64 8.54
N ALA A 166 0.92 2.83 8.63
CA ALA A 166 2.32 3.03 9.01
C ALA A 166 2.67 2.43 10.36
N SER A 167 1.89 2.73 11.40
CA SER A 167 2.15 2.23 12.76
C SER A 167 2.08 0.70 12.81
N ALA A 168 1.04 0.11 12.23
CA ALA A 168 0.88 -1.35 12.17
C ALA A 168 2.02 -2.02 11.40
N TYR A 169 2.44 -1.45 10.27
CA TYR A 169 3.50 -2.03 9.43
C TYR A 169 4.88 -1.83 10.05
N ALA A 170 5.15 -0.68 10.64
CA ALA A 170 6.41 -0.43 11.33
C ALA A 170 6.56 -1.35 12.55
N LYS A 171 5.52 -1.50 13.37
CA LYS A 171 5.52 -2.44 14.51
C LYS A 171 5.71 -3.89 14.06
N LYS A 172 5.03 -4.31 12.98
CA LYS A 172 5.05 -5.71 12.53
C LYS A 172 6.30 -6.10 11.75
N TYR A 173 6.81 -5.22 10.90
CA TYR A 173 7.85 -5.57 9.92
C TYR A 173 9.19 -4.88 10.14
N VAL A 174 9.22 -3.72 10.81
CA VAL A 174 10.44 -2.92 10.99
C VAL A 174 11.02 -3.14 12.38
N LYS A 175 10.19 -2.96 13.43
CA LYS A 175 10.61 -3.05 14.84
C LYS A 175 11.43 -4.31 15.17
N PRO A 176 10.97 -5.55 14.87
CA PRO A 176 11.73 -6.74 15.26
C PRO A 176 13.09 -6.85 14.55
N VAL A 177 13.16 -6.43 13.28
CA VAL A 177 14.39 -6.51 12.50
C VAL A 177 15.40 -5.43 12.93
N MET A 178 14.91 -4.23 13.23
CA MET A 178 15.76 -3.14 13.74
C MET A 178 16.25 -3.43 15.15
N LEU A 179 15.41 -4.00 16.02
CA LEU A 179 15.82 -4.40 17.36
C LEU A 179 16.97 -5.40 17.29
N LYS A 180 16.83 -6.46 16.49
CA LYS A 180 17.91 -7.43 16.28
C LYS A 180 19.20 -6.75 15.80
N LYS A 181 19.11 -5.87 14.79
CA LYS A 181 20.26 -5.14 14.27
C LYS A 181 20.95 -4.25 15.30
N TYR A 182 20.19 -3.51 16.10
CA TYR A 182 20.78 -2.63 17.11
C TYR A 182 21.34 -3.42 18.29
N THR A 183 20.69 -4.51 18.71
CA THR A 183 21.25 -5.43 19.70
C THR A 183 22.61 -5.97 19.23
N GLU A 184 22.70 -6.50 18.01
CA GLU A 184 23.97 -6.96 17.42
C GLU A 184 25.04 -5.85 17.38
N ALA A 185 24.65 -4.62 17.05
CA ALA A 185 25.57 -3.48 17.00
C ALA A 185 26.10 -3.07 18.39
N PHE A 186 25.24 -3.08 19.42
CA PHE A 186 25.64 -2.73 20.79
C PHE A 186 26.30 -3.89 21.54
N ASP A 187 26.05 -5.14 21.16
CA ASP A 187 26.71 -6.31 21.75
C ASP A 187 28.22 -6.28 21.56
N SER A 188 28.67 -5.69 20.44
CA SER A 188 30.09 -5.49 20.13
C SER A 188 30.79 -4.41 20.96
N ALA A 189 30.05 -3.63 21.76
CA ALA A 189 30.64 -2.59 22.63
C ALA A 189 31.10 -3.20 23.96
N SER A 190 32.42 -3.20 24.21
CA SER A 190 33.03 -3.73 25.44
C SER A 190 32.80 -2.85 26.68
N THR A 191 32.49 -1.57 26.49
CA THR A 191 32.34 -0.57 27.55
C THR A 191 30.92 -0.46 28.12
N LEU A 192 29.95 -1.21 27.56
CA LEU A 192 28.55 -1.14 27.97
C LEU A 192 28.14 -2.38 28.78
N THR A 193 27.40 -2.17 29.86
CA THR A 193 26.72 -3.26 30.58
C THR A 193 25.61 -3.88 29.73
N ALA A 194 25.22 -5.13 30.03
CA ALA A 194 24.11 -5.80 29.35
C ALA A 194 22.79 -4.98 29.42
N ALA A 195 22.54 -4.30 30.54
CA ALA A 195 21.37 -3.44 30.72
C ALA A 195 21.42 -2.22 29.77
N GLN A 196 22.57 -1.55 29.66
CA GLN A 196 22.76 -0.41 28.74
C GLN A 196 22.61 -0.83 27.28
N LYS A 197 23.20 -1.96 26.88
CA LYS A 197 23.06 -2.51 25.52
C LYS A 197 21.60 -2.70 25.14
N LYS A 198 20.80 -3.32 26.02
CA LYS A 198 19.37 -3.54 25.83
C LYS A 198 18.57 -2.22 25.78
N ALA A 199 18.90 -1.27 26.66
CA ALA A 199 18.25 0.04 26.70
C ALA A 199 18.49 0.82 25.40
N TYR A 200 19.75 0.95 24.96
CA TYR A 200 20.09 1.66 23.73
C TYR A 200 19.53 0.97 22.48
N ALA A 201 19.59 -0.36 22.40
CA ALA A 201 18.97 -1.09 21.28
C ALA A 201 17.47 -0.80 21.20
N THR A 202 16.80 -0.75 22.34
CA THR A 202 15.36 -0.44 22.42
C THR A 202 15.07 1.00 22.02
N GLU A 203 15.85 1.95 22.52
CA GLU A 203 15.71 3.38 22.24
C GLU A 203 15.91 3.67 20.74
N TYR A 204 17.03 3.24 20.16
CA TYR A 204 17.32 3.43 18.73
C TYR A 204 16.27 2.76 17.85
N THR A 205 15.78 1.58 18.25
CA THR A 205 14.67 0.91 17.55
C THR A 205 13.40 1.75 17.58
N ASN A 206 13.01 2.26 18.74
CA ASN A 206 11.80 3.06 18.89
C ASN A 206 11.92 4.38 18.11
N THR A 207 13.09 5.02 18.12
CA THR A 207 13.39 6.21 17.31
C THR A 207 13.27 5.91 15.82
N ALA A 208 13.90 4.83 15.33
CA ALA A 208 13.79 4.45 13.92
C ALA A 208 12.34 4.17 13.49
N VAL A 209 11.57 3.46 14.32
CA VAL A 209 10.14 3.19 14.10
C VAL A 209 9.33 4.48 14.08
N LYS A 210 9.54 5.38 15.05
CA LYS A 210 8.85 6.67 15.14
C LYS A 210 9.14 7.53 13.92
N THR A 211 10.41 7.64 13.52
CA THR A 211 10.83 8.37 12.32
C THR A 211 10.20 7.80 11.05
N MET A 212 10.18 6.47 10.89
CA MET A 212 9.52 5.82 9.74
C MET A 212 8.02 6.15 9.68
N ILE A 213 7.34 6.11 10.83
CA ILE A 213 5.90 6.44 10.92
C ILE A 213 5.67 7.91 10.58
N SER A 214 6.46 8.82 11.14
CA SER A 214 6.35 10.27 10.88
C SER A 214 6.60 10.61 9.41
N ASN A 215 7.67 10.05 8.83
CA ASN A 215 8.00 10.25 7.41
C ASN A 215 6.89 9.73 6.50
N PHE A 216 6.34 8.55 6.80
CA PHE A 216 5.22 8.04 5.99
C PHE A 216 3.95 8.88 6.22
N ASN A 217 3.67 9.33 7.44
CA ASN A 217 2.51 10.16 7.76
C ASN A 217 2.81 11.66 7.59
N TYR A 218 3.42 12.02 6.46
CA TYR A 218 3.87 13.37 6.17
C TYR A 218 2.83 14.43 6.57
N LYS A 219 3.21 15.28 7.52
CA LYS A 219 2.48 16.49 7.90
C LYS A 219 3.15 17.65 7.17
N ALA A 220 2.38 18.29 6.29
CA ALA A 220 2.78 19.50 5.59
C ALA A 220 2.65 20.70 6.52
#